data_AF-A0A931WWW7-F1
#
_entry.id   AF-A0A931WWW7-F1
#
_cell.length_a   1.000
_cell.length_b   1.000
_cell.length_c   1.000
_cell.angle_alpha   90.00
_cell.angle_beta   90.00
_cell.angle_gamma   90.00
#
_symmetry.space_group_name_H-M   'P 1'
#
loop_
_entity.id
_entity.type
_entity.pdbx_description
1 polymer ?
#
loop_
_entity_poly.entity_id
_entity_poly.type
_entity_poly.pdbx_seq_one_letter_code
_entity_poly.pdbx_strand_id
1 'polypeptide(L)'
;MTLLADIRNFFVRERLWGFLFLLAAAIYGTAVWRGRAEVQEPPSSALEMLKTAEHKLKEEIHSVGGVQMLLRRRPRLLTALNLFTFLVFGIFLTGLWIDYYWVTRPAWRQGLGKSAGPPEAGGWGPSTIFKVILIFILAGVGLNGFLTLLRSVFFPGLGQNLFILVHTTLSDLVCVGAVVYFITRRGGNWRDLGFKGVRFFKDMGVGLAGYAGLVPIFVLSLVAVVLAAQWLSYEPPPHPLVEVFLEEEKRAPGVVLYSLFLACVAGPLFEEIFFRGFCYPALKKRWGMGTGLVLSAAFFALIHQNAFAFFPIFILGLGLGYLYEKRGTLIPSIVLHVVHNSIFVGYFFLAKEVLIGS
;
A
#
# COMPACT_ATOMS: atom_id res chain seq x y z
N MET A 1 -6.53 2.77 -31.33
CA MET A 1 -6.52 4.14 -30.76
C MET A 1 -5.42 4.23 -29.73
N THR A 2 -4.58 5.28 -29.77
CA THR A 2 -3.44 5.45 -28.87
C THR A 2 -3.86 6.12 -27.55
N LEU A 3 -3.14 5.86 -26.45
CA LEU A 3 -3.36 6.48 -25.13
C LEU A 3 -3.41 8.02 -25.22
N LEU A 4 -2.53 8.61 -26.03
CA LEU A 4 -2.47 10.05 -26.27
C LEU A 4 -3.75 10.59 -26.93
N ALA A 5 -4.36 9.84 -27.85
CA ALA A 5 -5.63 10.21 -28.43
C ALA A 5 -6.76 10.18 -27.39
N ASP A 6 -6.75 9.21 -26.48
CA ASP A 6 -7.73 9.11 -25.40
C ASP A 6 -7.60 10.28 -24.40
N ILE A 7 -6.38 10.63 -24.02
CA ILE A 7 -6.09 11.78 -23.15
C ILE A 7 -6.57 13.09 -23.82
N ARG A 8 -6.18 13.32 -25.08
CA ARG A 8 -6.63 14.50 -25.83
C ARG A 8 -8.16 14.57 -25.91
N ASN A 9 -8.80 13.46 -26.25
CA ASN A 9 -10.25 13.39 -26.37
C ASN A 9 -10.95 13.62 -25.03
N PHE A 10 -10.35 13.22 -23.90
CA PHE A 10 -10.85 13.52 -22.56
C PHE A 10 -10.92 15.02 -22.33
N PHE A 11 -9.82 15.75 -22.51
CA PHE A 11 -9.80 17.20 -22.28
C PHE A 11 -10.73 17.99 -23.22
N VAL A 12 -10.95 17.49 -24.44
CA VAL A 12 -11.88 18.12 -25.39
C VAL A 12 -13.34 17.89 -25.00
N ARG A 13 -13.71 16.67 -24.61
CA ARG A 13 -15.10 16.30 -24.30
C ARG A 13 -15.53 16.69 -22.88
N GLU A 14 -14.61 16.66 -21.93
CA GLU A 14 -14.87 16.78 -20.49
C GLU A 14 -14.30 18.10 -19.96
N ARG A 15 -14.72 19.22 -20.55
CA ARG A 15 -14.14 20.56 -20.30
C ARG A 15 -14.07 20.93 -18.81
N LEU A 16 -15.11 20.62 -18.04
CA LEU A 16 -15.13 20.82 -16.58
C LEU A 16 -13.98 20.08 -15.89
N TRP A 17 -13.78 18.80 -16.24
CA TRP A 17 -12.72 17.97 -15.66
C TRP A 17 -11.33 18.43 -16.11
N GLY A 18 -11.21 18.93 -17.34
CA GLY A 18 -10.00 19.58 -17.81
C GLY A 18 -9.64 20.83 -17.00
N PHE A 19 -10.63 21.69 -16.73
CA PHE A 19 -10.44 22.86 -15.87
C PHE A 19 -10.06 22.47 -14.43
N LEU A 20 -10.77 21.52 -13.83
CA LEU A 20 -10.48 21.03 -12.49
C LEU A 20 -9.07 20.44 -12.38
N PHE A 21 -8.59 19.78 -13.44
CA PHE A 21 -7.23 19.25 -13.49
C PHE A 21 -6.20 20.37 -13.49
N LEU A 22 -6.39 21.40 -14.33
CA LEU A 22 -5.51 22.56 -14.36
C LEU A 22 -5.50 23.29 -13.02
N LEU A 23 -6.66 23.41 -12.36
CA LEU A 23 -6.76 23.98 -11.02
C LEU A 23 -5.97 23.15 -10.00
N ALA A 24 -6.17 21.83 -9.97
CA ALA A 24 -5.43 20.93 -9.08
C ALA A 24 -3.91 21.00 -9.33
N ALA A 25 -3.50 21.02 -10.61
CA ALA A 25 -2.11 21.15 -11.00
C ALA A 25 -1.51 22.50 -10.60
N ALA A 26 -2.26 23.59 -10.70
CA ALA A 26 -1.84 24.91 -10.24
C ALA A 26 -1.65 24.92 -8.72
N ILE A 27 -2.62 24.41 -7.96
CA ILE A 27 -2.53 24.30 -6.49
C ILE A 27 -1.29 23.49 -6.10
N TYR A 28 -1.14 22.28 -6.63
CA TYR A 28 0.03 21.44 -6.34
C TYR A 28 1.34 22.08 -6.80
N GLY A 29 1.36 22.70 -7.97
CA GLY A 29 2.53 23.42 -8.48
C GLY A 29 2.96 24.53 -7.54
N THR A 30 2.02 25.32 -7.01
CA THR A 30 2.32 26.35 -6.01
C THR A 30 2.78 25.76 -4.66
N ALA A 31 2.18 24.65 -4.22
CA ALA A 31 2.58 23.98 -2.98
C ALA A 31 4.00 23.42 -3.08
N VAL A 32 4.34 22.73 -4.18
CA VAL A 32 5.70 22.22 -4.44
C VAL A 32 6.70 23.37 -4.58
N TRP A 33 6.33 24.45 -5.26
CA TRP A 33 7.18 25.64 -5.38
C TRP A 33 7.46 26.28 -4.02
N ARG A 34 6.44 26.42 -3.16
CA ARG A 34 6.59 26.93 -1.78
C ARG A 34 7.38 25.97 -0.89
N GLY A 35 7.14 24.67 -1.00
CA GLY A 35 7.85 23.65 -0.23
C GLY A 35 9.33 23.51 -0.60
N ARG A 36 9.75 23.94 -1.81
CA ARG A 36 11.17 24.11 -2.14
C ARG A 36 11.83 25.30 -1.44
N ALA A 37 11.04 26.25 -0.94
CA ALA A 37 11.51 27.43 -0.22
C ALA A 37 11.49 27.24 1.31
N GLU A 38 10.76 26.25 1.82
CA GLU A 38 10.83 25.82 3.21
C GLU A 38 12.00 24.83 3.39
N VAL A 39 12.95 25.22 4.25
CA VAL A 39 14.06 24.39 4.71
C VAL A 39 13.48 23.08 5.28
N GLN A 40 14.07 21.93 4.95
CA GLN A 40 13.75 20.64 5.58
C GLN A 40 13.66 20.84 7.09
N GLU A 41 12.47 20.65 7.66
CA GLU A 41 12.35 20.61 9.11
C GLU A 41 13.34 19.58 9.64
N PRO A 42 14.09 19.90 10.70
CA PRO A 42 15.01 18.95 11.28
C PRO A 42 14.25 17.67 11.63
N PRO A 43 14.84 16.49 11.39
CA PRO A 43 14.25 15.20 11.73
C PRO A 43 13.73 15.25 13.17
N SER A 44 12.54 14.70 13.39
CA SER A 44 11.93 14.76 14.71
C SER A 44 12.86 14.18 15.76
N SER A 45 12.78 14.66 17.00
CA SER A 45 13.63 14.17 18.10
C SER A 45 13.64 12.64 18.22
N ALA A 46 12.53 11.99 17.86
CA ALA A 46 12.41 10.55 17.81
C ALA A 46 13.22 9.89 16.68
N LEU A 47 13.22 10.48 15.48
CA LEU A 47 14.00 9.98 14.36
C LEU A 47 15.51 10.12 14.60
N GLU A 48 15.96 11.21 15.21
CA GLU A 48 17.35 11.40 15.60
C GLU A 48 17.79 10.40 16.68
N MET A 49 16.92 10.10 17.65
CA MET A 49 17.16 9.02 18.61
C MET A 49 17.34 7.67 17.91
N LEU A 50 16.54 7.38 16.89
CA LEU A 50 16.62 6.10 16.16
C LEU A 50 17.90 6.01 15.32
N LYS A 51 18.29 7.06 14.59
CA LYS A 51 19.56 7.11 13.88
C LYS A 51 20.76 6.97 14.83
N THR A 52 20.71 7.64 15.98
CA THR A 52 21.75 7.53 17.02
C THR A 52 21.83 6.11 17.57
N ALA A 53 20.68 5.48 17.82
CA ALA A 53 20.60 4.09 18.27
C ALA A 53 21.13 3.12 17.19
N GLU A 54 20.79 3.35 15.93
CA GLU A 54 21.29 2.57 14.80
C GLU A 54 22.81 2.70 14.66
N HIS A 55 23.37 3.90 14.79
CA HIS A 55 24.81 4.13 14.76
C HIS A 55 25.52 3.42 15.91
N LYS A 56 25.05 3.59 17.14
CA LYS A 56 25.58 2.88 18.31
C LYS A 56 25.50 1.37 18.15
N LEU A 57 24.40 0.87 17.62
CA LEU A 57 24.23 -0.55 17.36
C LEU A 57 25.21 -1.05 16.28
N LYS A 58 25.45 -0.27 15.22
CA LYS A 58 26.46 -0.58 14.20
C LYS A 58 27.89 -0.60 14.77
N GLU A 59 28.18 0.25 15.76
CA GLU A 59 29.45 0.25 16.50
C GLU A 59 29.57 -0.92 17.48
N GLU A 60 28.51 -1.27 18.20
CA GLU A 60 28.51 -2.42 19.13
C GLU A 60 28.50 -3.78 18.40
N ILE A 61 27.83 -3.85 17.24
CA ILE A 61 27.76 -5.03 16.39
C ILE A 61 28.87 -4.98 15.33
N HIS A 62 30.12 -5.16 15.76
CA HIS A 62 31.23 -5.46 14.84
C HIS A 62 31.36 -6.96 14.52
N SER A 63 30.58 -7.82 15.18
CA SER A 63 30.57 -9.27 14.94
C SER A 63 29.21 -9.92 15.23
N VAL A 64 28.95 -11.07 14.61
CA VAL A 64 27.75 -11.90 14.85
C VAL A 64 27.58 -12.24 16.34
N GLY A 65 28.68 -12.31 17.11
CA GLY A 65 28.66 -12.55 18.55
C GLY A 65 28.05 -11.41 19.37
N GLY A 66 28.21 -10.15 18.93
CA GLY A 66 27.64 -8.97 19.60
C GLY A 66 26.12 -8.98 19.62
N VAL A 67 25.50 -9.33 18.48
CA VAL A 67 24.03 -9.46 18.35
C VAL A 67 23.50 -10.54 19.29
N GLN A 68 24.16 -11.70 19.31
CA GLN A 68 23.74 -12.81 20.16
C GLN A 68 23.83 -12.45 21.65
N MET A 69 24.85 -11.69 22.05
CA MET A 69 25.00 -11.25 23.44
C MET A 69 23.89 -10.25 23.83
N LEU A 70 23.56 -9.29 22.95
CA LEU A 70 22.48 -8.33 23.16
C LEU A 70 21.12 -9.01 23.27
N LEU A 71 20.82 -9.96 22.38
CA LEU A 71 19.57 -10.72 22.41
C LEU A 71 19.45 -11.66 23.61
N ARG A 72 20.56 -12.27 24.07
CA ARG A 72 20.56 -13.09 25.29
C ARG A 72 20.20 -12.31 26.55
N ARG A 73 20.49 -11.00 26.58
CA ARG A 73 20.06 -10.11 27.68
C ARG A 73 18.56 -9.80 27.65
N ARG A 74 17.86 -10.08 26.54
CA ARG A 74 16.42 -9.84 26.34
C ARG A 74 15.70 -11.13 25.89
N PRO A 75 15.49 -12.11 26.79
CA PRO A 75 14.97 -13.43 26.41
C PRO A 75 13.59 -13.40 25.74
N ARG A 76 12.73 -12.44 26.12
CA ARG A 76 11.41 -12.24 25.47
C ARG A 76 11.55 -11.80 24.02
N LEU A 77 12.43 -10.82 23.76
CA LEU A 77 12.69 -10.33 22.41
C LEU A 77 13.32 -11.42 21.53
N LEU A 78 14.29 -12.17 22.07
CA LEU A 78 14.88 -13.31 21.38
C LEU A 78 13.82 -14.37 21.03
N THR A 79 12.92 -14.68 21.95
CA THR A 79 11.82 -15.63 21.70
C THR A 79 10.88 -15.11 20.61
N ALA A 80 10.49 -13.84 20.66
CA ALA A 80 9.63 -13.22 19.67
C ALA A 80 10.27 -13.20 18.28
N LEU A 81 11.56 -12.84 18.18
CA LEU A 81 12.34 -12.89 16.94
C LEU A 81 12.41 -14.31 16.39
N ASN A 82 12.73 -15.31 17.21
CA ASN A 82 12.78 -16.70 16.78
C ASN A 82 11.42 -17.18 16.25
N LEU A 83 10.33 -16.91 16.98
CA LEU A 83 8.97 -17.27 16.54
C LEU A 83 8.61 -16.59 15.21
N PHE A 84 8.94 -15.31 15.07
CA PHE A 84 8.70 -14.57 13.83
C PHE A 84 9.53 -15.13 12.67
N THR A 85 10.81 -15.42 12.89
CA THR A 85 11.68 -16.06 11.89
C THR A 85 11.16 -17.43 11.49
N PHE A 86 10.77 -18.28 12.44
CA PHE A 86 10.17 -19.59 12.13
C PHE A 86 8.86 -19.47 11.35
N LEU A 87 8.01 -18.49 11.69
CA LEU A 87 6.78 -18.20 10.97
C LEU A 87 7.08 -17.82 9.51
N VAL A 88 7.92 -16.80 9.29
CA VAL A 88 8.25 -16.32 7.94
C VAL A 88 8.96 -17.40 7.13
N PHE A 89 9.87 -18.15 7.73
CA PHE A 89 10.56 -19.26 7.08
C PHE A 89 9.60 -20.40 6.72
N GLY A 90 8.67 -20.74 7.60
CA GLY A 90 7.61 -21.72 7.31
C GLY A 90 6.71 -21.28 6.16
N ILE A 91 6.34 -20.00 6.10
CA ILE A 91 5.58 -19.43 4.98
C ILE A 91 6.40 -19.48 3.69
N PHE A 92 7.70 -19.15 3.74
CA PHE A 92 8.61 -19.22 2.60
C PHE A 92 8.73 -20.64 2.04
N LEU A 93 8.95 -21.65 2.89
CA LEU A 93 9.02 -23.05 2.47
C LEU A 93 7.70 -23.54 1.89
N THR A 94 6.58 -23.15 2.51
CA THR A 94 5.24 -23.44 1.99
C THR A 94 5.04 -22.79 0.63
N GLY A 95 5.50 -21.55 0.45
CA GLY A 95 5.52 -20.83 -0.82
C GLY A 95 6.29 -21.56 -1.91
N LEU A 96 7.52 -21.97 -1.63
CA LEU A 96 8.33 -22.76 -2.56
C LEU A 96 7.63 -24.06 -2.98
N TRP A 97 6.99 -24.74 -2.03
CA TRP A 97 6.22 -25.94 -2.34
C TRP A 97 4.99 -25.64 -3.20
N ILE A 98 4.25 -24.57 -2.91
CA ILE A 98 3.12 -24.10 -3.71
C ILE A 98 3.59 -23.79 -5.14
N ASP A 99 4.63 -22.99 -5.30
CA ASP A 99 5.17 -22.58 -6.59
C ASP A 99 5.64 -23.78 -7.41
N TYR A 100 6.40 -24.69 -6.78
CA TYR A 100 6.83 -25.95 -7.39
C TYR A 100 5.62 -26.78 -7.86
N TYR A 101 4.63 -26.96 -6.99
CA TYR A 101 3.42 -27.71 -7.30
C TYR A 101 2.65 -27.11 -8.48
N TRP A 102 2.53 -25.77 -8.55
CA TRP A 102 1.83 -25.10 -9.64
C TRP A 102 2.60 -25.14 -10.97
N VAL A 103 3.91 -24.89 -10.96
CA VAL A 103 4.76 -24.87 -12.17
C VAL A 103 4.84 -26.26 -12.84
N THR A 104 4.75 -27.32 -12.05
CA THR A 104 4.81 -28.72 -12.51
C THR A 104 3.47 -29.28 -13.00
N ARG A 105 2.34 -28.62 -12.69
CA ARG A 105 0.99 -29.07 -13.11
C ARG A 105 0.62 -28.53 -14.51
N PRO A 106 0.36 -29.39 -15.51
CA PRO A 106 -0.03 -28.94 -16.87
C PRO A 106 -1.30 -28.08 -16.89
N ALA A 107 -2.25 -28.37 -16.00
CA ALA A 107 -3.50 -27.63 -15.85
C ALA A 107 -3.29 -26.16 -15.44
N TRP A 108 -2.22 -25.85 -14.69
CA TRP A 108 -1.88 -24.47 -14.34
C TRP A 108 -1.41 -23.69 -15.57
N ARG A 109 -0.52 -24.31 -16.37
CA ARG A 109 -0.03 -23.73 -17.63
C ARG A 109 -1.16 -23.43 -18.61
N GLN A 110 -2.16 -24.31 -18.68
CA GLN A 110 -3.37 -24.13 -19.49
C GLN A 110 -4.40 -23.16 -18.87
N GLY A 111 -4.36 -22.97 -17.54
CA GLY A 111 -5.26 -22.11 -16.77
C GLY A 111 -4.81 -20.66 -16.62
N LEU A 112 -3.56 -20.33 -16.96
CA LEU A 112 -3.04 -18.95 -16.93
C LEU A 112 -3.93 -17.96 -17.72
N GLY A 113 -4.59 -18.42 -18.78
CA GLY A 113 -5.53 -17.62 -19.59
C GLY A 113 -7.02 -17.69 -19.18
N LYS A 114 -7.44 -18.64 -18.32
CA LYS A 114 -8.84 -18.73 -17.89
C LYS A 114 -9.15 -17.66 -16.84
N SER A 115 -9.76 -16.57 -17.30
CA SER A 115 -10.29 -15.47 -16.49
C SER A 115 -11.61 -15.92 -15.84
N ALA A 116 -11.87 -15.57 -14.58
CA ALA A 116 -13.22 -15.73 -14.01
C ALA A 116 -14.27 -14.86 -14.75
N GLY A 117 -13.80 -14.00 -15.65
CA GLY A 117 -14.53 -12.87 -16.20
C GLY A 117 -14.45 -11.75 -15.17
N PRO A 118 -14.22 -10.49 -15.55
CA PRO A 118 -14.58 -9.44 -14.62
C PRO A 118 -16.09 -9.58 -14.35
N PRO A 119 -16.61 -9.27 -13.15
CA PRO A 119 -18.03 -8.95 -13.04
C PRO A 119 -18.34 -7.98 -14.17
N GLU A 120 -19.38 -8.25 -14.97
CA GLU A 120 -19.74 -7.44 -16.14
C GLU A 120 -19.68 -5.97 -15.76
N ALA A 121 -18.55 -5.33 -16.07
CA ALA A 121 -18.25 -4.05 -15.48
C ALA A 121 -19.25 -3.09 -16.09
N GLY A 122 -20.06 -2.46 -15.23
CA GLY A 122 -20.92 -1.35 -15.60
C GLY A 122 -20.12 -0.33 -16.43
N GLY A 123 -20.81 0.53 -17.17
CA GLY A 123 -20.25 1.29 -18.30
C GLY A 123 -19.08 2.27 -18.05
N TRP A 124 -18.24 2.13 -17.02
CA TRP A 124 -17.05 2.94 -16.76
C TRP A 124 -15.79 2.46 -17.52
N GLY A 125 -14.85 3.39 -17.69
CA GLY A 125 -13.60 3.19 -18.41
C GLY A 125 -12.51 4.13 -17.86
N PRO A 126 -11.32 4.19 -18.48
CA PRO A 126 -10.16 4.90 -17.94
C PRO A 126 -10.40 6.38 -17.62
N SER A 127 -11.27 7.06 -18.38
CA SER A 127 -11.66 8.44 -18.09
C SER A 127 -12.30 8.62 -16.71
N THR A 128 -12.95 7.59 -16.18
CA THR A 128 -13.61 7.63 -14.86
C THR A 128 -12.58 7.48 -13.74
N ILE A 129 -11.52 6.70 -13.98
CA ILE A 129 -10.38 6.60 -13.05
C ILE A 129 -9.80 8.00 -12.82
N PHE A 130 -9.54 8.73 -13.91
CA PHE A 130 -9.02 10.09 -13.83
C PHE A 130 -9.94 11.04 -13.05
N LYS A 131 -11.27 10.95 -13.26
CA LYS A 131 -12.23 11.76 -12.50
C LYS A 131 -12.19 11.46 -11.00
N VAL A 132 -12.12 10.19 -10.60
CA VAL A 132 -12.02 9.81 -9.19
C VAL A 132 -10.73 10.29 -8.57
N ILE A 133 -9.59 10.13 -9.26
CA ILE A 133 -8.29 10.65 -8.80
C ILE A 133 -8.36 12.16 -8.60
N LEU A 134 -8.97 12.89 -9.54
CA LEU A 134 -9.09 14.33 -9.43
C LEU A 134 -9.98 14.76 -8.26
N ILE A 135 -11.10 14.07 -8.02
CA ILE A 135 -11.92 14.28 -6.83
C ILE A 135 -11.11 14.03 -5.57
N PHE A 136 -10.37 12.90 -5.50
CA PHE A 136 -9.56 12.55 -4.35
C PHE A 136 -8.52 13.63 -4.04
N ILE A 137 -7.81 14.12 -5.06
CA ILE A 137 -6.81 15.19 -4.93
C ILE A 137 -7.46 16.49 -4.43
N LEU A 138 -8.53 16.95 -5.08
CA LEU A 138 -9.19 18.20 -4.72
C LEU A 138 -9.85 18.13 -3.33
N ALA A 139 -10.47 17.00 -3.01
CA ALA A 139 -11.05 16.75 -1.70
C ALA A 139 -9.97 16.67 -0.62
N GLY A 140 -8.83 16.04 -0.90
CA GLY A 140 -7.70 15.99 0.03
C GLY A 140 -7.16 17.38 0.37
N VAL A 141 -7.02 18.25 -0.64
CA VAL A 141 -6.62 19.67 -0.44
C VAL A 141 -7.68 20.43 0.35
N GLY A 142 -8.94 20.35 -0.06
CA GLY A 142 -10.04 21.05 0.61
C GLY A 142 -10.22 20.60 2.05
N LEU A 143 -10.12 19.29 2.30
CA LEU A 143 -10.17 18.69 3.62
C LEU A 143 -9.00 19.12 4.49
N ASN A 144 -7.78 19.17 3.93
CA ASN A 144 -6.62 19.66 4.66
C ASN A 144 -6.83 21.12 5.14
N GLY A 145 -7.30 22.00 4.24
CA GLY A 145 -7.60 23.39 4.60
C GLY A 145 -8.70 23.51 5.65
N PHE A 146 -9.80 22.79 5.47
CA PHE A 146 -10.93 22.78 6.40
C PHE A 146 -10.53 22.26 7.78
N LEU A 147 -9.85 21.11 7.86
CA LEU A 147 -9.42 20.54 9.13
C LEU A 147 -8.37 21.41 9.80
N THR A 148 -7.47 22.07 9.04
CA THR A 148 -6.47 22.99 9.61
C THR A 148 -7.14 24.17 10.28
N LEU A 149 -8.15 24.76 9.63
CA LEU A 149 -8.96 25.85 10.20
C LEU A 149 -9.75 25.37 11.43
N LEU A 150 -10.39 24.21 11.34
CA LEU A 150 -11.14 23.63 12.46
C LEU A 150 -10.21 23.41 13.67
N ARG A 151 -9.02 22.87 13.42
CA ARG A 151 -7.99 22.64 14.44
C ARG A 151 -7.54 23.95 15.07
N SER A 152 -7.25 24.98 14.28
CA SER A 152 -6.76 26.26 14.83
C SER A 152 -7.82 27.00 15.64
N VAL A 153 -9.10 26.91 15.27
CA VAL A 153 -10.19 27.64 15.92
C VAL A 153 -10.76 26.89 17.12
N PHE A 154 -11.02 25.58 16.97
CA PHE A 154 -11.79 24.80 17.95
C PHE A 154 -10.94 23.80 18.75
N PHE A 155 -9.84 23.30 18.18
CA PHE A 155 -9.03 22.24 18.78
C PHE A 155 -7.52 22.52 18.72
N PRO A 156 -7.02 23.66 19.25
CA PRO A 156 -5.62 24.07 19.08
C PRO A 156 -4.62 23.08 19.70
N GLY A 157 -5.05 22.25 20.65
CA GLY A 157 -4.24 21.18 21.25
C GLY A 157 -4.31 19.83 20.54
N LEU A 158 -5.03 19.69 19.42
CA LEU A 158 -5.10 18.42 18.70
C LEU A 158 -3.72 18.02 18.15
N GLY A 159 -3.26 16.81 18.48
CA GLY A 159 -1.98 16.28 18.01
C GLY A 159 -1.93 16.12 16.48
N GLN A 160 -0.75 16.34 15.91
CA GLN A 160 -0.51 16.24 14.46
C GLN A 160 -0.84 14.84 13.92
N ASN A 161 -0.48 13.78 14.66
CA ASN A 161 -0.71 12.41 14.24
C ASN A 161 -2.20 12.04 14.18
N LEU A 162 -2.99 12.48 15.17
CA LEU A 162 -4.44 12.32 15.13
C LEU A 162 -5.07 13.10 13.97
N PHE A 163 -4.58 14.31 13.70
CA PHE A 163 -5.02 15.10 12.54
C PHE A 163 -4.77 14.36 11.21
N ILE A 164 -3.58 13.79 11.02
CA ILE A 164 -3.24 12.99 9.83
C ILE A 164 -4.18 11.80 9.70
N LEU A 165 -4.42 11.06 10.78
CA LEU A 165 -5.30 9.87 10.76
C LEU A 165 -6.74 10.21 10.38
N VAL A 166 -7.29 11.31 10.93
CA VAL A 166 -8.64 11.78 10.56
C VAL A 166 -8.67 12.19 9.09
N HIS A 167 -7.66 12.94 8.63
CA HIS A 167 -7.55 13.37 7.24
C HIS A 167 -7.49 12.18 6.27
N THR A 168 -6.63 11.21 6.53
CA THR A 168 -6.48 10.00 5.70
C THR A 168 -7.78 9.21 5.65
N THR A 169 -8.40 8.95 6.80
CA THR A 169 -9.67 8.21 6.88
C THR A 169 -10.77 8.87 6.05
N LEU A 170 -10.94 10.19 6.17
CA LEU A 170 -11.94 10.93 5.41
C LEU A 170 -11.61 10.95 3.91
N SER A 171 -10.33 11.06 3.55
CA SER A 171 -9.89 11.00 2.15
C SER A 171 -10.19 9.65 1.51
N ASP A 172 -9.96 8.54 2.23
CA ASP A 172 -10.29 7.18 1.77
C ASP A 172 -11.81 7.00 1.58
N LEU A 173 -12.60 7.50 2.52
CA LEU A 173 -14.07 7.48 2.41
C LEU A 173 -14.57 8.29 1.21
N VAL A 174 -13.96 9.45 0.93
CA VAL A 174 -14.26 10.23 -0.28
C VAL A 174 -13.88 9.45 -1.55
N CYS A 175 -12.73 8.79 -1.56
CA CYS A 175 -12.30 7.96 -2.69
C CYS A 175 -13.33 6.85 -2.99
N VAL A 176 -13.68 6.06 -1.96
CA VAL A 176 -14.65 4.96 -2.07
C VAL A 176 -16.04 5.50 -2.44
N GLY A 177 -16.47 6.61 -1.84
CA GLY A 177 -17.72 7.28 -2.17
C GLY A 177 -17.78 7.72 -3.64
N ALA A 178 -16.68 8.29 -4.17
CA ALA A 178 -16.58 8.68 -5.58
C ALA A 178 -16.62 7.46 -6.52
N VAL A 179 -15.93 6.36 -6.17
CA VAL A 179 -16.00 5.09 -6.89
C VAL A 179 -17.45 4.58 -6.96
N VAL A 180 -18.13 4.47 -5.82
CA VAL A 180 -19.53 3.99 -5.75
C VAL A 180 -20.45 4.92 -6.53
N TYR A 181 -20.28 6.24 -6.42
CA TYR A 181 -21.05 7.23 -7.16
C TYR A 181 -20.96 7.02 -8.68
N PHE A 182 -19.74 6.88 -9.23
CA PHE A 182 -19.58 6.71 -10.67
C PHE A 182 -20.05 5.35 -11.19
N ILE A 183 -19.89 4.29 -10.40
CA ILE A 183 -20.41 2.97 -10.73
C ILE A 183 -21.93 2.99 -10.81
N THR A 184 -22.60 3.49 -9.77
CA THR A 184 -24.07 3.52 -9.69
C THR A 184 -24.69 4.44 -10.72
N ARG A 185 -24.08 5.59 -11.02
CA ARG A 185 -24.52 6.48 -12.10
C ARG A 185 -24.45 5.86 -13.50
N ARG A 186 -23.65 4.81 -13.70
CA ARG A 186 -23.52 4.10 -14.99
C ARG A 186 -24.28 2.78 -15.02
N GLY A 187 -25.26 2.62 -14.13
CA GLY A 187 -26.12 1.44 -14.05
C GLY A 187 -25.46 0.22 -13.39
N GLY A 188 -24.27 0.37 -12.81
CA GLY A 188 -23.62 -0.68 -12.03
C GLY A 188 -24.09 -0.72 -10.58
N ASN A 189 -23.73 -1.79 -9.87
CA ASN A 189 -23.96 -1.98 -8.44
C ASN A 189 -22.61 -2.00 -7.70
N TRP A 190 -22.56 -1.54 -6.45
CA TRP A 190 -21.34 -1.64 -5.62
C TRP A 190 -20.84 -3.09 -5.47
N ARG A 191 -21.73 -4.08 -5.58
CA ARG A 191 -21.36 -5.50 -5.62
C ARG A 191 -20.49 -5.88 -6.83
N ASP A 192 -20.56 -5.10 -7.90
CA ASP A 192 -19.74 -5.30 -9.12
C ASP A 192 -18.27 -4.99 -8.89
N LEU A 193 -17.89 -4.41 -7.75
CA LEU A 193 -16.50 -4.27 -7.33
C LEU A 193 -15.83 -5.62 -6.98
N GLY A 194 -16.59 -6.72 -6.93
CA GLY A 194 -16.08 -8.05 -6.56
C GLY A 194 -16.61 -8.57 -5.22
N PHE A 195 -17.81 -8.13 -4.80
CA PHE A 195 -18.49 -8.62 -3.60
C PHE A 195 -19.64 -9.61 -3.90
N LYS A 196 -19.71 -10.17 -5.12
CA LYS A 196 -20.74 -11.17 -5.51
C LYS A 196 -20.30 -12.60 -5.16
N GLY A 197 -21.25 -13.41 -4.66
CA GLY A 197 -21.14 -14.88 -4.67
C GLY A 197 -19.97 -15.47 -3.87
N VAL A 198 -19.71 -14.94 -2.68
CA VAL A 198 -18.46 -15.21 -1.94
C VAL A 198 -18.44 -16.59 -1.29
N ARG A 199 -17.46 -17.43 -1.63
CA ARG A 199 -17.11 -18.60 -0.82
C ARG A 199 -16.10 -18.14 0.23
N PHE A 200 -16.54 -17.26 1.12
CA PHE A 200 -15.70 -16.44 2.00
C PHE A 200 -14.48 -17.18 2.56
N PHE A 201 -14.67 -18.28 3.30
CA PHE A 201 -13.56 -19.04 3.89
C PHE A 201 -12.62 -19.67 2.86
N LYS A 202 -13.15 -20.14 1.72
CA LYS A 202 -12.31 -20.67 0.63
C LYS A 202 -11.47 -19.55 0.01
N ASP A 203 -12.06 -18.38 -0.20
CA ASP A 203 -11.38 -17.22 -0.80
C ASP A 203 -10.34 -16.62 0.16
N MET A 204 -10.59 -16.66 1.47
CA MET A 204 -9.55 -16.37 2.47
C MET A 204 -8.37 -17.34 2.37
N GLY A 205 -8.65 -18.65 2.28
CA GLY A 205 -7.61 -19.66 2.08
C GLY A 205 -6.80 -19.46 0.80
N VAL A 206 -7.44 -19.02 -0.29
CA VAL A 206 -6.75 -18.65 -1.53
C VAL A 206 -5.86 -17.42 -1.33
N GLY A 207 -6.32 -16.40 -0.59
CA GLY A 207 -5.51 -15.23 -0.25
C GLY A 207 -4.27 -15.60 0.57
N LEU A 208 -4.42 -16.46 1.58
CA LEU A 208 -3.30 -16.97 2.40
C LEU A 208 -2.31 -17.79 1.58
N ALA A 209 -2.80 -18.72 0.74
CA ALA A 209 -1.94 -19.50 -0.15
C ALA A 209 -1.24 -18.61 -1.19
N GLY A 210 -1.94 -17.59 -1.70
CA GLY A 210 -1.37 -16.60 -2.60
C GLY A 210 -0.27 -15.78 -1.95
N TYR A 211 -0.46 -15.36 -0.68
CA TYR A 211 0.60 -14.70 0.09
C TYR A 211 1.81 -15.62 0.23
N ALA A 212 1.61 -16.87 0.67
CA ALA A 212 2.70 -17.84 0.82
C ALA A 212 3.49 -18.02 -0.48
N GLY A 213 2.82 -18.20 -1.63
CA GLY A 213 3.49 -18.29 -2.94
C GLY A 213 4.21 -17.01 -3.36
N LEU A 214 3.79 -15.83 -2.92
CA LEU A 214 4.51 -14.59 -3.21
C LEU A 214 5.73 -14.35 -2.31
N VAL A 215 5.79 -14.93 -1.10
CA VAL A 215 6.89 -14.68 -0.16
C VAL A 215 8.27 -15.00 -0.75
N PRO A 216 8.50 -16.13 -1.44
CA PRO A 216 9.78 -16.37 -2.11
C PRO A 216 10.17 -15.28 -3.11
N ILE A 217 9.21 -14.80 -3.90
CA ILE A 217 9.42 -13.72 -4.87
C ILE A 217 9.74 -12.40 -4.14
N PHE A 218 9.06 -12.11 -3.02
CA PHE A 218 9.35 -10.93 -2.21
C PHE A 218 10.76 -10.97 -1.63
N VAL A 219 11.19 -12.10 -1.08
CA VAL A 219 12.56 -12.26 -0.56
C VAL A 219 13.59 -12.01 -1.66
N LEU A 220 13.40 -12.59 -2.84
CA LEU A 220 14.28 -12.35 -3.99
C LEU A 220 14.28 -10.89 -4.42
N SER A 221 13.11 -10.25 -4.48
CA SER A 221 12.99 -8.83 -4.85
C SER A 221 13.66 -7.91 -3.83
N LEU A 222 13.55 -8.22 -2.54
CA LEU A 222 14.16 -7.44 -1.46
C LEU A 222 15.69 -7.56 -1.51
N VAL A 223 16.22 -8.77 -1.69
CA VAL A 223 17.66 -8.98 -1.87
C VAL A 223 18.16 -8.19 -3.09
N ALA A 224 17.47 -8.26 -4.22
CA ALA A 224 17.85 -7.52 -5.42
C ALA A 224 17.87 -6.00 -5.21
N VAL A 225 16.84 -5.45 -4.55
CA VAL A 225 16.76 -4.02 -4.25
C VAL A 225 17.84 -3.59 -3.25
N VAL A 226 18.12 -4.39 -2.22
CA VAL A 226 19.20 -4.10 -1.25
C VAL A 226 20.56 -4.07 -1.93
N LEU A 227 20.85 -5.06 -2.79
CA LEU A 227 22.09 -5.09 -3.56
C LEU A 227 22.20 -3.89 -4.52
N ALA A 228 21.11 -3.51 -5.17
CA ALA A 228 21.08 -2.33 -6.03
C ALA A 228 21.29 -1.03 -5.24
N ALA A 229 20.68 -0.89 -4.07
CA ALA A 229 20.86 0.27 -3.20
C ALA A 229 22.31 0.38 -2.70
N GLN A 230 22.92 -0.74 -2.30
CA GLN A 230 24.34 -0.79 -1.95
C GLN A 230 25.24 -0.39 -3.12
N TRP A 231 24.97 -0.94 -4.31
CA TRP A 231 25.72 -0.61 -5.52
C TRP A 231 25.61 0.87 -5.90
N LEU A 232 24.45 1.49 -5.66
CA LEU A 232 24.19 2.91 -5.91
C LEU A 232 24.56 3.84 -4.75
N SER A 233 25.05 3.30 -3.62
CA SER A 233 25.24 4.06 -2.37
C SER A 233 23.99 4.86 -1.96
N TYR A 234 22.81 4.27 -2.20
CA TYR A 234 21.52 4.88 -1.90
C TYR A 234 21.06 4.48 -0.51
N GLU A 235 20.82 5.47 0.35
CA GLU A 235 20.22 5.26 1.67
C GLU A 235 18.70 5.50 1.60
N PRO A 236 17.88 4.47 1.83
CA PRO A 236 16.43 4.64 1.80
C PRO A 236 15.96 5.47 2.99
N PRO A 237 14.96 6.36 2.79
CA PRO A 237 14.38 7.11 3.90
C PRO A 237 13.65 6.18 4.89
N PRO A 238 13.59 6.55 6.17
CA PRO A 238 12.82 5.81 7.17
C PRO A 238 11.33 5.76 6.79
N HIS A 239 10.67 4.66 7.15
CA HIS A 239 9.24 4.49 6.88
C HIS A 239 8.40 5.44 7.78
N PRO A 240 7.38 6.16 7.28
CA PRO A 240 6.62 7.14 8.08
C PRO A 240 6.00 6.59 9.37
N LEU A 241 5.57 5.33 9.36
CA LEU A 241 5.08 4.64 10.56
C LEU A 241 6.10 4.61 11.71
N VAL A 242 7.40 4.65 11.40
CA VAL A 242 8.48 4.71 12.40
C VAL A 242 8.28 5.91 13.32
N GLU A 243 8.11 7.10 12.74
CA GLU A 243 8.00 8.35 13.49
C GLU A 243 6.76 8.34 14.40
N VAL A 244 5.61 7.96 13.84
CA VAL A 244 4.34 7.84 14.60
C VAL A 244 4.50 6.89 15.79
N PHE A 245 5.13 5.73 15.60
CA PHE A 245 5.28 4.75 16.67
C PHE A 245 6.33 5.10 17.72
N LEU A 246 7.32 5.92 17.39
CA LEU A 246 8.29 6.37 18.39
C LEU A 246 7.76 7.52 19.22
N GLU A 247 6.98 8.41 18.62
CA GLU A 247 6.48 9.61 19.27
C GLU A 247 5.23 9.35 20.12
N GLU A 248 4.33 8.48 19.64
CA GLU A 248 2.97 8.37 20.21
C GLU A 248 2.76 7.16 21.12
N GLU A 249 3.65 6.17 21.12
CA GLU A 249 3.44 4.92 21.89
C GLU A 249 3.21 5.17 23.39
N LYS A 250 3.96 6.10 23.99
CA LYS A 250 3.81 6.46 25.40
C LYS A 250 2.81 7.58 25.66
N ARG A 251 2.46 8.36 24.62
CA ARG A 251 1.63 9.58 24.76
C ARG A 251 0.16 9.33 24.45
N ALA A 252 -0.12 8.55 23.42
CA ALA A 252 -1.47 8.31 22.92
C ALA A 252 -1.60 6.89 22.33
N PRO A 253 -1.73 5.84 23.17
CA PRO A 253 -1.80 4.45 22.70
C PRO A 253 -2.99 4.19 21.76
N GLY A 254 -4.08 4.96 21.89
CA GLY A 254 -5.22 4.90 20.96
C GLY A 254 -4.89 5.35 19.54
N VAL A 255 -4.00 6.35 19.39
CA VAL A 255 -3.51 6.82 18.07
C VAL A 255 -2.70 5.72 17.41
N VAL A 256 -1.80 5.07 18.16
CA VAL A 256 -1.03 3.92 17.69
C VAL A 256 -1.92 2.77 17.24
N LEU A 257 -2.91 2.39 18.05
CA LEU A 257 -3.84 1.32 17.71
C LEU A 257 -4.65 1.63 16.45
N TYR A 258 -5.12 2.87 16.30
CA TYR A 258 -5.83 3.29 15.10
C TYR A 258 -4.93 3.31 13.87
N SER A 259 -3.69 3.79 13.98
CA SER A 259 -2.69 3.73 12.92
C SER A 259 -2.42 2.28 12.47
N LEU A 260 -2.35 1.34 13.40
CA LEU A 260 -2.18 -0.09 13.10
C LEU A 260 -3.39 -0.64 12.34
N PHE A 261 -4.59 -0.33 12.80
CA PHE A 261 -5.82 -0.72 12.11
C PHE A 261 -5.89 -0.14 10.70
N LEU A 262 -5.55 1.14 10.54
CA LEU A 262 -5.53 1.80 9.24
C LEU A 262 -4.49 1.17 8.32
N ALA A 263 -3.24 1.01 8.77
CA ALA A 263 -2.15 0.48 7.95
C ALA A 263 -2.33 -1.01 7.60
N CYS A 264 -2.86 -1.83 8.52
CA CYS A 264 -2.93 -3.28 8.34
C CYS A 264 -4.26 -3.76 7.75
N VAL A 265 -5.35 -3.01 7.94
CA VAL A 265 -6.70 -3.49 7.61
C VAL A 265 -7.46 -2.52 6.71
N ALA A 266 -7.75 -1.31 7.20
CA ALA A 266 -8.63 -0.39 6.48
C ALA A 266 -7.99 0.17 5.19
N GLY A 267 -6.72 0.54 5.22
CA GLY A 267 -5.93 0.95 4.06
C GLY A 267 -5.95 -0.11 2.95
N PRO A 268 -5.48 -1.35 3.23
CA PRO A 268 -5.58 -2.45 2.27
C PRO A 268 -7.00 -2.65 1.71
N LEU A 269 -8.05 -2.56 2.54
CA LEU A 269 -9.43 -2.66 2.09
C LEU A 269 -9.80 -1.55 1.08
N PHE A 270 -9.52 -0.29 1.40
CA PHE A 270 -9.82 0.85 0.54
C PHE A 270 -9.02 0.80 -0.77
N GLU A 271 -7.74 0.44 -0.67
CA GLU A 271 -6.86 0.25 -1.82
C GLU A 271 -7.36 -0.88 -2.73
N GLU A 272 -7.77 -2.03 -2.19
CA GLU A 272 -8.32 -3.11 -3.02
C GLU A 272 -9.61 -2.70 -3.73
N ILE A 273 -10.49 -1.95 -3.07
CA ILE A 273 -11.71 -1.40 -3.69
C ILE A 273 -11.35 -0.51 -4.88
N PHE A 274 -10.42 0.42 -4.70
CA PHE A 274 -10.04 1.38 -5.73
C PHE A 274 -9.22 0.72 -6.86
N PHE A 275 -8.20 -0.08 -6.54
CA PHE A 275 -7.30 -0.64 -7.52
C PHE A 275 -7.88 -1.88 -8.20
N ARG A 276 -8.44 -2.83 -7.44
CA ARG A 276 -8.87 -4.13 -7.98
C ARG A 276 -10.33 -4.10 -8.37
N GLY A 277 -11.17 -3.49 -7.54
CA GLY A 277 -12.60 -3.36 -7.83
C GLY A 277 -12.91 -2.35 -8.94
N PHE A 278 -12.12 -1.27 -9.03
CA PHE A 278 -12.45 -0.14 -9.91
C PHE A 278 -11.43 0.11 -11.04
N CYS A 279 -10.15 0.29 -10.74
CA CYS A 279 -9.12 0.61 -11.75
C CYS A 279 -8.86 -0.56 -12.70
N TYR A 280 -8.49 -1.72 -12.16
CA TYR A 280 -8.11 -2.90 -12.95
C TYR A 280 -9.19 -3.30 -13.99
N PRO A 281 -10.49 -3.41 -13.65
CA PRO A 281 -11.52 -3.76 -14.61
C PRO A 281 -11.64 -2.75 -15.76
N ALA A 282 -11.52 -1.45 -15.46
CA ALA A 282 -11.56 -0.41 -16.47
C ALA A 282 -10.33 -0.44 -17.40
N LEU A 283 -9.15 -0.71 -16.87
CA LEU A 283 -7.91 -0.87 -17.64
C LEU A 283 -7.95 -2.15 -18.49
N LYS A 284 -8.38 -3.28 -17.90
CA LYS A 284 -8.58 -4.57 -18.58
C LYS A 284 -9.56 -4.46 -19.74
N LYS A 285 -10.69 -3.77 -19.55
CA LYS A 285 -11.68 -3.54 -20.60
C LYS A 285 -11.12 -2.80 -21.80
N ARG A 286 -10.17 -1.87 -21.57
CA ARG A 286 -9.57 -1.05 -22.62
C ARG A 286 -8.38 -1.73 -23.31
N TRP A 287 -7.51 -2.38 -22.55
CA TRP A 287 -6.20 -2.85 -23.03
C TRP A 287 -5.95 -4.35 -22.84
N GLY A 288 -6.93 -5.10 -22.35
CA GLY A 288 -6.81 -6.54 -22.11
C GLY A 288 -6.22 -6.87 -20.73
N MET A 289 -6.28 -8.16 -20.38
CA MET A 289 -5.91 -8.67 -19.04
C MET A 289 -4.46 -8.32 -18.65
N GLY A 290 -3.49 -8.64 -19.51
CA GLY A 290 -2.07 -8.46 -19.20
C GLY A 290 -1.69 -7.00 -19.01
N THR A 291 -2.02 -6.14 -19.98
CA THR A 291 -1.74 -4.70 -19.89
C THR A 291 -2.52 -4.05 -18.76
N GLY A 292 -3.79 -4.40 -18.56
CA GLY A 292 -4.58 -3.89 -17.44
C GLY A 292 -3.98 -4.23 -16.08
N LEU A 293 -3.44 -5.45 -15.93
CA LEU A 293 -2.80 -5.91 -14.70
C LEU A 293 -1.51 -5.14 -14.42
N VAL A 294 -0.64 -5.03 -15.42
CA VAL A 294 0.62 -4.29 -15.32
C VAL A 294 0.38 -2.81 -15.03
N LEU A 295 -0.52 -2.16 -15.76
CA LEU A 295 -0.81 -0.74 -15.55
C LEU A 295 -1.43 -0.48 -14.17
N SER A 296 -2.34 -1.35 -13.71
CA SER A 296 -2.92 -1.21 -12.37
C SER A 296 -1.88 -1.40 -11.27
N ALA A 297 -1.00 -2.40 -11.41
CA ALA A 297 0.07 -2.67 -10.45
C ALA A 297 1.14 -1.55 -10.43
N ALA A 298 1.49 -1.02 -11.61
CA ALA A 298 2.42 0.10 -11.72
C ALA A 298 1.82 1.36 -11.09
N PHE A 299 0.55 1.65 -11.37
CA PHE A 299 -0.14 2.78 -10.76
C PHE A 299 -0.20 2.64 -9.24
N PHE A 300 -0.54 1.45 -8.73
CA PHE A 300 -0.49 1.13 -7.30
C PHE A 300 0.88 1.41 -6.69
N ALA A 301 1.97 0.93 -7.30
CA ALA A 301 3.32 1.17 -6.79
C ALA A 301 3.77 2.63 -6.85
N LEU A 302 3.42 3.36 -7.92
CA LEU A 302 3.81 4.76 -8.10
C LEU A 302 3.21 5.69 -7.04
N ILE A 303 1.97 5.46 -6.62
CA ILE A 303 1.31 6.35 -5.65
C ILE A 303 1.89 6.24 -4.23
N HIS A 304 2.68 5.19 -3.95
CA HIS A 304 3.37 5.03 -2.66
C HIS A 304 4.62 5.91 -2.53
N GLN A 305 5.06 6.54 -3.63
CA GLN A 305 6.15 7.54 -3.64
C GLN A 305 7.46 7.07 -2.98
N ASN A 306 7.72 5.77 -3.00
CA ASN A 306 8.93 5.17 -2.44
C ASN A 306 9.67 4.39 -3.53
N ALA A 307 10.79 4.94 -4.00
CA ALA A 307 11.59 4.35 -5.06
C ALA A 307 12.18 2.99 -4.65
N PHE A 308 12.61 2.84 -3.39
CA PHE A 308 13.16 1.60 -2.84
C PHE A 308 12.09 0.50 -2.80
N ALA A 309 10.88 0.84 -2.37
CA ALA A 309 9.78 -0.12 -2.25
C ALA A 309 9.01 -0.34 -3.57
N PHE A 310 9.33 0.38 -4.65
CA PHE A 310 8.58 0.33 -5.91
C PHE A 310 8.42 -1.10 -6.45
N PHE A 311 9.52 -1.84 -6.59
CA PHE A 311 9.47 -3.20 -7.16
C PHE A 311 8.73 -4.20 -6.26
N PRO A 312 8.99 -4.27 -4.94
CA PRO A 312 8.19 -5.08 -4.02
C PRO A 312 6.68 -4.75 -4.10
N ILE A 313 6.31 -3.47 -4.07
CA ILE A 313 4.90 -3.03 -4.14
C ILE A 313 4.30 -3.35 -5.51
N PHE A 314 5.07 -3.23 -6.60
CA PHE A 314 4.64 -3.60 -7.94
C PHE A 314 4.34 -5.11 -8.05
N ILE A 315 5.20 -5.96 -7.49
CA ILE A 315 5.00 -7.42 -7.45
C ILE A 315 3.76 -7.77 -6.63
N LEU A 316 3.59 -7.15 -5.46
CA LEU A 316 2.36 -7.25 -4.67
C LEU A 316 1.14 -6.82 -5.50
N GLY A 317 1.29 -5.71 -6.22
CA GLY A 317 0.40 -5.16 -7.22
C GLY A 317 -0.15 -6.22 -8.17
N LEU A 318 0.77 -6.92 -8.84
CA LEU A 318 0.50 -7.99 -9.81
C LEU A 318 -0.18 -9.19 -9.15
N GLY A 319 0.31 -9.63 -7.99
CA GLY A 319 -0.26 -10.77 -7.26
C GLY A 319 -1.71 -10.54 -6.85
N LEU A 320 -2.00 -9.38 -6.26
CA LEU A 320 -3.34 -8.97 -5.85
C LEU A 320 -4.30 -8.87 -7.04
N GLY A 321 -3.86 -8.27 -8.16
CA GLY A 321 -4.67 -8.19 -9.37
C GLY A 321 -4.89 -9.55 -10.04
N TYR A 322 -3.89 -10.43 -10.01
CA TYR A 322 -4.01 -11.80 -10.51
C TYR A 322 -5.02 -12.62 -9.70
N LEU A 323 -4.98 -12.54 -8.37
CA LEU A 323 -5.97 -13.23 -7.52
C LEU A 323 -7.38 -12.73 -7.79
N TYR A 324 -7.57 -11.41 -7.89
CA TYR A 324 -8.86 -10.82 -8.24
C TYR A 324 -9.36 -11.34 -9.60
N GLU A 325 -8.50 -11.35 -10.61
CA GLU A 325 -8.81 -11.83 -11.97
C GLU A 325 -9.23 -13.32 -12.01
N LYS A 326 -8.61 -14.15 -11.15
CA LYS A 326 -8.89 -15.59 -11.09
C LYS A 326 -10.10 -15.94 -10.22
N ARG A 327 -10.42 -15.10 -9.24
CA ARG A 327 -11.48 -15.39 -8.26
C ARG A 327 -12.76 -14.61 -8.52
N GLY A 328 -12.69 -13.49 -9.23
CA GLY A 328 -13.83 -12.60 -9.48
C GLY A 328 -14.34 -11.92 -8.20
N THR A 329 -13.54 -11.94 -7.12
CA THR A 329 -13.88 -11.34 -5.82
C THR A 329 -12.66 -10.69 -5.19
N LEU A 330 -12.89 -9.66 -4.37
CA LEU A 330 -11.85 -8.92 -3.66
C LEU A 330 -11.28 -9.66 -2.45
N ILE A 331 -12.00 -10.63 -1.87
CA ILE A 331 -11.60 -11.25 -0.59
C ILE A 331 -10.17 -11.83 -0.61
N PRO A 332 -9.74 -12.60 -1.62
CA PRO A 332 -8.38 -13.14 -1.65
C PRO A 332 -7.33 -12.04 -1.71
N SER A 333 -7.57 -10.98 -2.47
CA SER A 333 -6.66 -9.85 -2.59
C SER A 333 -6.60 -9.06 -1.29
N ILE A 334 -7.74 -8.77 -0.66
CA ILE A 334 -7.80 -8.11 0.66
C ILE A 334 -7.02 -8.93 1.69
N VAL A 335 -7.26 -10.24 1.77
CA VAL A 335 -6.57 -11.11 2.74
C VAL A 335 -5.07 -11.14 2.49
N LEU A 336 -4.63 -11.32 1.24
CA LEU A 336 -3.21 -11.29 0.90
C LEU A 336 -2.58 -9.96 1.32
N HIS A 337 -3.23 -8.84 1.03
CA HIS A 337 -2.74 -7.50 1.31
C HIS A 337 -2.66 -7.23 2.82
N VAL A 338 -3.73 -7.55 3.56
CA VAL A 338 -3.78 -7.43 5.03
C VAL A 338 -2.66 -8.25 5.67
N VAL A 339 -2.45 -9.49 5.23
CA VAL A 339 -1.39 -10.37 5.76
C VAL A 339 -0.02 -9.80 5.44
N HIS A 340 0.20 -9.31 4.21
CA HIS A 340 1.45 -8.68 3.82
C HIS A 340 1.78 -7.48 4.71
N ASN A 341 0.84 -6.53 4.85
CA ASN A 341 1.05 -5.35 5.68
C ASN A 341 1.23 -5.72 7.15
N SER A 342 0.46 -6.67 7.67
CA SER A 342 0.57 -7.10 9.07
C SER A 342 1.92 -7.75 9.37
N ILE A 343 2.45 -8.58 8.47
CA ILE A 343 3.78 -9.18 8.63
C ILE A 343 4.88 -8.12 8.51
N PHE A 344 4.75 -7.18 7.57
CA PHE A 344 5.72 -6.09 7.43
C PHE A 344 5.75 -5.18 8.65
N VAL A 345 4.58 -4.77 9.16
CA VAL A 345 4.45 -4.00 10.40
C VAL A 345 4.97 -4.81 11.59
N GLY A 346 4.63 -6.09 11.71
CA GLY A 346 5.14 -6.96 12.78
C GLY A 346 6.66 -7.09 12.78
N TYR A 347 7.28 -7.26 11.61
CA TYR A 347 8.74 -7.23 11.46
C TYR A 347 9.32 -5.89 11.93
N PHE A 348 8.69 -4.79 11.55
CA PHE A 348 9.12 -3.45 11.94
C PHE A 348 9.14 -3.28 13.47
N PHE A 349 8.10 -3.72 14.19
CA PHE A 349 8.07 -3.66 15.66
C PHE A 349 9.21 -4.46 16.30
N LEU A 350 9.50 -5.65 15.77
CA LEU A 350 10.61 -6.46 16.26
C LEU A 350 11.97 -5.79 16.00
N ALA A 351 12.16 -5.20 14.82
CA ALA A 351 13.39 -4.48 14.47
C ALA A 351 13.59 -3.24 15.36
N LYS A 352 12.53 -2.46 15.63
CA LYS A 352 12.55 -1.33 16.57
C LYS A 352 12.99 -1.77 17.97
N GLU A 353 12.42 -2.85 18.49
CA GLU A 353 12.75 -3.36 19.83
C GLU A 353 14.22 -3.81 19.96
N VAL A 354 14.81 -4.30 18.87
CA VAL A 354 16.25 -4.59 18.80
C VAL A 354 17.07 -3.29 18.86
N LEU A 355 16.68 -2.27 18.10
CA LEU A 355 17.43 -1.02 17.95
C LEU A 355 17.37 -0.13 19.21
N ILE A 356 16.17 0.05 19.78
CA ILE A 356 15.92 1.11 20.78
C ILE A 356 15.74 0.53 22.18
N GLY A 357 15.24 -0.69 22.28
CA GLY A 357 15.12 -1.41 23.55
C GLY A 357 14.27 -0.71 24.59
N SER A 358 12.98 -0.58 24.29
CA SER A 358 11.97 0.04 25.14
C SER A 358 11.75 -0.71 26.45
#